data_AF-A0A2G5KK12-F1
#
_entry.id   AF-A0A2G5KK12-F1
#
_cell.length_a   1.000
_cell.length_b   1.000
_cell.length_c   1.000
_cell.angle_alpha   90.00
_cell.angle_beta   90.00
_cell.angle_gamma   90.00
#
_symmetry.space_group_name_H-M   'P 1'
#
loop_
_entity.id
_entity.type
_entity.pdbx_description
1 polymer ?
#
loop_
_entity_poly.entity_id
_entity_poly.type
_entity_poly.pdbx_seq_one_letter_code
_entity_poly.pdbx_strand_id
1 'polypeptide(L)' 'MFEQDQNPFKRMQGDLKDVPPELRQKVMNDVALAKLIMEMATLFTSNYGNLIEGLLRTKKTK' A
#
# COMPACT_ATOMS: atom_id res chain seq x y z
N MET A 1 4.41 12.62 50.31
CA MET A 1 3.35 12.67 49.29
C MET A 1 3.99 12.21 47.99
N PHE A 2 3.59 11.06 47.46
CA PHE A 2 4.10 10.58 46.18
C PHE A 2 3.58 11.49 45.07
N GLU A 3 4.50 12.12 44.36
CA GLU A 3 4.22 12.97 43.20
C GLU A 3 3.41 12.16 42.19
N GLN A 4 2.20 12.62 41.92
CA GLN A 4 1.28 11.99 40.99
C GLN A 4 1.80 12.18 39.55
N ASP A 5 2.56 11.18 39.10
CA ASP A 5 2.34 10.46 37.84
C ASP A 5 1.96 11.32 36.62
N GLN A 6 2.77 12.34 36.35
CA GLN A 6 2.72 13.09 35.09
C GLN A 6 3.29 12.20 33.98
N ASN A 7 2.47 11.27 33.50
CA ASN A 7 2.82 10.36 32.41
C ASN A 7 3.43 11.15 31.22
N PRO A 8 4.72 10.93 30.91
CA PRO A 8 5.44 11.73 29.91
C PRO A 8 4.93 11.50 28.48
N PHE A 9 4.21 10.40 28.23
CA PHE A 9 3.58 10.10 26.95
C PHE A 9 2.31 10.92 26.70
N LYS A 10 1.65 11.44 27.74
CA LYS A 10 0.49 12.32 27.57
C LYS A 10 0.84 13.64 26.88
N ARG A 11 2.08 14.13 27.08
CA ARG A 11 2.60 15.32 26.38
C ARG A 11 2.95 15.03 24.93
N MET A 12 3.34 13.79 24.61
CA MET A 12 3.61 13.37 23.22
C MET A 12 2.31 13.18 22.40
N GLN A 13 1.20 12.81 23.04
CA GLN A 13 -0.10 12.64 22.36
C GLN A 13 -0.81 13.97 22.06
N GLY A 14 -0.52 15.03 22.83
CA GLY A 14 -1.23 16.33 22.73
C GLY A 14 -0.95 17.13 21.46
N ASP A 15 0.19 16.89 20.81
CA ASP A 15 0.61 17.59 19.59
C ASP A 15 0.58 16.66 18.36
N LEU A 16 -0.38 15.73 18.31
CA LEU A 16 -0.76 15.08 17.05
C LEU A 16 -1.43 16.13 16.16
N LYS A 17 -0.63 17.05 15.63
CA LYS A 17 -1.06 18.06 14.68
C LYS A 17 -1.62 17.32 13.48
N ASP A 18 -2.88 17.62 13.15
CA ASP A 18 -3.51 17.06 11.96
C ASP A 18 -2.61 17.30 10.76
N VAL A 19 -2.45 16.24 9.96
CA VAL A 19 -1.60 16.27 8.78
C VAL A 19 -2.11 17.39 7.87
N PRO A 20 -1.24 18.30 7.40
CA PRO A 20 -1.64 19.32 6.44
C PRO A 20 -2.42 18.69 5.28
N PRO A 21 -3.57 19.27 4.88
CA PRO A 21 -4.49 18.64 3.92
C PRO A 21 -3.80 18.32 2.59
N GLU A 22 -2.86 19.16 2.16
CA GLU A 22 -2.05 18.97 0.96
C GLU A 22 -1.16 17.71 1.05
N LEU A 23 -0.50 17.51 2.19
CA LEU A 23 0.35 16.33 2.42
C LEU A 23 -0.48 15.06 2.53
N ARG A 24 -1.64 15.13 3.19
CA ARG A 24 -2.59 14.01 3.26
C ARG A 24 -3.06 13.60 1.88
N GLN A 25 -3.45 14.56 1.03
CA GLN A 25 -3.89 14.28 -0.33
C GLN A 25 -2.75 13.66 -1.16
N LYS A 26 -1.54 14.22 -1.07
CA LYS A 26 -0.37 13.68 -1.79
C LYS A 26 -0.09 12.23 -1.40
N VAL A 27 -0.02 11.94 -0.10
CA VAL A 27 0.24 10.58 0.40
C VAL A 27 -0.87 9.61 -0.04
N MET A 28 -2.13 10.02 0.03
CA MET A 28 -3.24 9.17 -0.44
C MET A 28 -3.19 8.89 -1.93
N ASN A 29 -2.79 9.87 -2.76
CA ASN A 29 -2.59 9.66 -4.20
C ASN A 29 -1.47 8.66 -4.48
N ASP A 30 -0.33 8.79 -3.78
CA ASP A 30 0.82 7.89 -3.93
C ASP A 30 0.44 6.44 -3.53
N VAL A 31 -0.32 6.28 -2.45
CA VAL A 31 -0.85 4.97 -2.00
C VAL A 31 -1.84 4.39 -3.00
N ALA A 32 -2.74 5.20 -3.57
CA ALA A 32 -3.71 4.75 -4.56
C ALA A 32 -3.03 4.22 -5.83
N LEU A 33 -1.98 4.92 -6.31
CA LEU A 33 -1.21 4.47 -7.46
C LEU A 33 -0.49 3.15 -7.19
N ALA A 34 0.16 3.02 -6.02
CA ALA A 34 0.82 1.77 -5.64
C ALA A 34 -0.16 0.59 -5.55
N LYS A 35 -1.35 0.81 -4.97
CA LYS A 35 -2.42 -0.19 -4.92
C LYS A 35 -2.91 -0.58 -6.31
N LEU A 36 -3.14 0.39 -7.19
CA LEU A 36 -3.54 0.13 -8.57
C LEU A 36 -2.51 -0.75 -9.29
N ILE A 37 -1.22 -0.41 -9.17
CA ILE A 37 -0.14 -1.20 -9.78
C ILE A 37 -0.11 -2.61 -9.18
N MET A 38 -0.26 -2.74 -7.87
CA MET A 38 -0.30 -4.04 -7.19
C MET A 38 -1.48 -4.89 -7.64
N GLU A 39 -2.68 -4.31 -7.72
CA GLU A 39 -3.89 -4.98 -8.20
C GLU A 39 -3.75 -5.39 -9.68
N MET A 40 -3.21 -4.53 -10.54
CA MET A 40 -2.91 -4.88 -11.92
C MET A 40 -1.89 -6.02 -12.00
N ALA A 41 -0.82 -5.95 -11.20
CA ALA A 41 0.16 -7.03 -11.12
C ALA A 41 -0.54 -8.32 -10.69
N THR A 42 -1.36 -8.32 -9.63
CA THR A 42 -2.11 -9.50 -9.19
C THR A 42 -3.07 -10.02 -10.27
N LEU A 43 -3.82 -9.15 -10.95
CA LEU A 43 -4.79 -9.52 -11.98
C LEU A 43 -4.14 -10.11 -13.23
N PHE A 44 -3.02 -9.56 -13.68
CA PHE A 44 -2.37 -9.99 -14.91
C PHE A 44 -1.28 -11.04 -14.70
N THR A 45 -0.58 -11.03 -13.57
CA THR A 45 0.54 -11.96 -13.31
C THR A 45 0.13 -13.31 -12.77
N SER A 46 -1.07 -13.44 -12.19
CA SER A 46 -1.57 -14.71 -11.66
C SER A 46 -1.80 -15.79 -12.73
N ASN A 47 -1.53 -15.52 -14.01
CA ASN A 47 -1.63 -16.55 -15.06
C ASN A 47 -0.64 -16.43 -16.24
N TYR A 48 0.38 -15.55 -16.21
CA TYR A 48 1.29 -15.40 -17.36
C TYR A 48 2.04 -16.69 -17.71
N GLY A 49 2.45 -17.49 -16.71
CA GLY A 49 3.13 -18.76 -16.95
C GLY A 49 2.30 -19.73 -17.80
N ASN A 50 1.06 -20.00 -17.36
CA ASN A 50 0.15 -20.90 -18.10
C ASN A 50 -0.33 -20.28 -19.42
N LEU A 51 -0.48 -18.95 -19.52
CA LEU A 51 -0.81 -18.26 -20.77
C LEU A 51 0.31 -18.38 -21.81
N ILE A 52 1.57 -18.15 -21.40
CA ILE A 52 2.73 -18.29 -22.29
C ILE A 52 2.93 -19.76 -22.68
N GLU A 53 2.81 -20.69 -21.73
CA GLU A 53 2.86 -22.13 -22.01
C GLU A 53 1.74 -22.55 -22.96
N GLY A 54 0.51 -22.08 -22.74
CA GLY A 54 -0.64 -22.30 -23.61
C GLY A 54 -0.40 -21.78 -25.02
N LEU A 55 0.07 -20.54 -25.18
CA LEU A 55 0.42 -19.94 -26.47
C LEU A 55 1.53 -20.71 -27.21
N LEU A 56 2.57 -21.17 -26.51
CA LEU A 56 3.66 -21.96 -27.08
C LEU A 56 3.19 -23.36 -27.49
N ARG A 57 2.30 -23.99 -26.72
CA ARG A 57 1.67 -25.27 -27.07
C ARG A 57 0.78 -25.16 -28.29
N THR A 58 -0.04 -24.10 -28.41
CA THR A 58 -0.89 -23.86 -29.58
C THR A 58 -0.07 -23.72 -30.87
N LYS A 59 1.15 -23.17 -30.80
CA LYS A 59 2.06 -23.05 -31.95
C LYS A 59 2.76 -24.35 -32.37
N LYS A 60 2.87 -25.34 -31.47
CA LYS A 60 3.44 -26.66 -31.79
C LYS A 60 2.46 -27.59 -32.51
N THR A 61 1.18 -27.22 -32.59
CA THR A 61 0.17 -27.92 -33.38
C THR A 61 0.09 -27.30 -34.78
N LYS A 62 1.19 -27.38 -35.54
CA LYS A 62 1.22 -27.35 -37.01
C LYS A 62 2.53 -27.97 -37.49
#